data_AF-A0A2W3YRK7-F1
#
_entry.id   AF-A0A2W3YRK7-F1
#
_cell.length_a   1.000
_cell.length_b   1.000
_cell.length_c   1.000
_cell.angle_alpha   90.00
_cell.angle_beta   90.00
_cell.angle_gamma   90.00
#
_symmetry.space_group_name_H-M   'P 1'
#
loop_
_entity.id
_entity.type
_entity.pdbx_description
1 polymer ?
#
loop_
_entity_poly.entity_id
_entity_poly.type
_entity_poly.pdbx_seq_one_letter_code
_entity_poly.pdbx_strand_id
1 'polypeptide(L)' 'MSENVDKITKLVNEAKKKVERLEDKRQENLGNSINYIENELQIQRLYAQIEAYEEVLDFVE' A
#
# COMPACT_ATOMS: atom_id res chain seq x y z
N MET A 1 17.46 -15.16 7.53
CA MET A 1 16.24 -14.63 8.17
C MET A 1 16.22 -13.11 8.16
N SER A 2 17.23 -12.43 8.75
CA SER A 2 17.31 -10.95 8.73
C SER A 2 17.16 -10.31 7.33
N GLU A 3 17.83 -10.83 6.28
CA GLU A 3 17.71 -10.25 4.94
C GLU A 3 16.29 -10.33 4.35
N ASN A 4 15.50 -11.36 4.70
CA ASN A 4 14.12 -11.49 4.24
C ASN A 4 13.20 -10.55 5.01
N VAL A 5 13.41 -10.41 6.32
CA VAL A 5 12.71 -9.43 7.16
C VAL A 5 12.96 -8.00 6.65
N ASP A 6 14.21 -7.65 6.36
CA ASP A 6 14.58 -6.35 5.80
C ASP A 6 13.91 -6.09 4.43
N LYS A 7 13.82 -7.11 3.57
CA LYS A 7 13.12 -7.02 2.28
C LYS A 7 11.62 -6.81 2.46
N ILE A 8 10.97 -7.56 3.35
CA ILE A 8 9.52 -7.44 3.57
C ILE A 8 9.19 -6.10 4.21
N THR A 9 9.97 -5.65 5.19
CA THR A 9 9.86 -4.31 5.79
C THR A 9 10.00 -3.21 4.74
N LYS A 10 10.91 -3.36 3.77
CA LYS A 10 11.03 -2.42 2.66
C LYS A 10 9.76 -2.41 1.78
N LEU A 11 9.20 -3.59 1.47
CA LEU A 11 7.96 -3.70 0.69
C LEU A 11 6.77 -3.05 1.41
N VAL A 12 6.62 -3.26 2.72
CA VAL A 12 5.61 -2.58 3.56
C VAL A 12 5.74 -1.06 3.45
N ASN A 13 6.95 -0.53 3.65
CA ASN A 13 7.20 0.91 3.60
C ASN A 13 6.95 1.51 2.21
N GLU A 14 7.30 0.80 1.14
CA GLU A 14 7.01 1.24 -0.23
C GLU A 14 5.51 1.23 -0.54
N ALA A 15 4.77 0.22 -0.06
CA ALA A 15 3.33 0.15 -0.21
C ALA A 15 2.63 1.27 0.57
N LYS A 16 3.02 1.53 1.82
CA LYS A 16 2.51 2.65 2.64
C LYS A 16 2.72 4.01 1.96
N LYS A 17 3.91 4.26 1.40
CA LYS A 17 4.20 5.49 0.63
C LYS A 17 3.34 5.62 -0.62
N LYS A 18 2.97 4.51 -1.27
CA LYS A 18 2.07 4.54 -2.44
C LYS A 18 0.63 4.85 -2.03
N VAL A 19 0.16 4.32 -0.90
CA VAL A 19 -1.14 4.66 -0.33
C VAL A 19 -1.23 6.16 -0.07
N GLU A 20 -0.27 6.72 0.67
CA GLU A 20 -0.22 8.16 0.99
C GLU A 20 -0.35 9.03 -0.27
N ARG A 21 0.43 8.73 -1.32
CA ARG A 21 0.35 9.44 -2.60
C ARG A 21 -1.00 9.34 -3.31
N LEU A 22 -1.69 8.19 -3.20
CA LEU A 22 -3.01 8.01 -3.80
C LEU A 22 -4.10 8.69 -2.96
N GLU A 23 -3.92 8.77 -1.64
CA GLU A 23 -4.80 9.53 -0.75
C GLU A 23 -4.66 11.04 -0.96
N ASP A 24 -3.43 11.53 -1.20
CA ASP A 24 -3.19 12.91 -1.61
C ASP A 24 -3.88 13.21 -2.95
N LYS A 25 -3.70 12.33 -3.94
CA LYS A 25 -4.40 12.44 -5.24
C LYS A 25 -5.92 12.38 -5.11
N ARG A 26 -6.46 11.64 -4.14
CA ARG A 26 -7.90 11.61 -3.83
C ARG A 26 -8.41 12.99 -3.40
N GLN A 27 -7.60 13.74 -2.66
CA GLN A 27 -7.91 15.12 -2.24
C GLN A 27 -7.77 16.11 -3.41
N GLU A 28 -6.84 15.86 -4.33
CA GLU A 28 -6.69 16.60 -5.58
C GLU A 28 -7.75 16.19 -6.62
N ASN A 29 -9.01 16.58 -6.35
CA ASN A 29 -10.17 16.54 -7.25
C ASN A 29 -9.93 15.78 -8.59
N LEU A 30 -10.10 14.45 -8.59
CA LEU A 30 -9.74 13.54 -9.69
C LEU A 30 -10.50 13.77 -11.02
N GLY A 31 -11.30 14.83 -11.10
CA GLY A 31 -11.90 15.40 -12.32
C GLY A 31 -13.00 14.55 -12.96
N ASN A 32 -13.02 13.24 -12.70
CA ASN A 32 -13.99 12.29 -13.23
C ASN A 32 -14.16 11.10 -12.27
N SER A 33 -15.40 10.61 -12.12
CA SER A 33 -15.78 9.48 -11.29
C SER A 33 -14.98 8.20 -11.58
N ILE A 34 -14.55 7.97 -12.83
CA ILE A 34 -13.75 6.78 -13.18
C ILE A 34 -12.36 6.83 -12.52
N ASN A 35 -11.67 7.97 -12.61
CA ASN A 35 -10.35 8.14 -12.01
C ASN A 35 -10.43 8.00 -10.48
N TYR A 36 -11.50 8.50 -9.86
CA TYR A 36 -11.77 8.30 -8.45
C TYR A 36 -11.92 6.82 -8.10
N ILE A 37 -12.76 6.08 -8.83
CA ILE A 37 -12.98 4.65 -8.59
C ILE A 37 -11.67 3.86 -8.77
N GLU A 38 -10.89 4.15 -9.82
CA GLU A 38 -9.59 3.50 -10.04
C GLU A 38 -8.60 3.79 -8.92
N ASN A 39 -8.59 5.02 -8.40
CA ASN A 39 -7.77 5.41 -7.27
C ASN A 39 -8.16 4.64 -6.00
N GLU A 40 -9.46 4.55 -5.70
CA GLU A 40 -9.96 3.78 -4.55
C GLU A 40 -9.61 2.29 -4.65
N LEU A 41 -9.76 1.69 -5.84
CA LEU A 41 -9.38 0.29 -6.06
C LEU A 41 -7.88 0.05 -5.86
N GLN A 42 -7.04 1.02 -6.26
CA GLN A 42 -5.59 0.93 -6.04
C GLN A 42 -5.24 1.05 -4.56
N ILE A 43 -5.88 1.96 -3.84
CA ILE A 43 -5.72 2.11 -2.39
C ILE A 43 -6.09 0.80 -1.67
N GLN A 44 -7.25 0.22 -1.97
CA GLN A 44 -7.69 -1.04 -1.36
C GLN A 44 -6.72 -2.20 -1.62
N ARG A 45 -6.19 -2.31 -2.85
CA ARG A 45 -5.19 -3.34 -3.19
C ARG A 45 -3.89 -3.17 -2.41
N LEU A 46 -3.43 -1.94 -2.23
CA LEU A 46 -2.22 -1.66 -1.47
C LEU A 46 -2.43 -1.95 0.02
N TYR A 47 -3.60 -1.65 0.58
CA TYR A 47 -3.92 -2.04 1.96
C TYR A 47 -3.86 -3.56 2.16
N ALA A 48 -4.49 -4.33 1.25
CA ALA A 48 -4.40 -5.80 1.32
C ALA A 48 -2.96 -6.32 1.18
N GLN A 49 -2.12 -5.67 0.36
CA GLN A 49 -0.70 -6.03 0.25
C GLN A 49 0.08 -5.73 1.54
N ILE A 50 -0.19 -4.59 2.19
CA ILE A 50 0.42 -4.22 3.46
C ILE A 50 0.06 -5.26 4.52
N GLU A 51 -1.22 -5.58 4.66
CA GLU A 51 -1.73 -6.58 5.60
C GLU A 51 -1.04 -7.94 5.39
N ALA A 52 -0.97 -8.42 4.15
CA ALA A 52 -0.29 -9.67 3.84
C ALA A 52 1.21 -9.65 4.17
N TYR A 53 1.91 -8.52 3.95
CA TYR A 53 3.32 -8.41 4.31
C TYR A 53 3.54 -8.33 5.83
N GLU A 54 2.65 -7.64 6.54
CA GLU A 54 2.68 -7.54 8.00
C GLU A 54 2.40 -8.92 8.64
N GLU A 55 1.41 -9.68 8.15
CA GLU A 55 1.17 -11.06 8.60
C GLU A 55 2.39 -11.98 8.39
N VAL A 56 3.09 -11.83 7.26
CA VAL A 56 4.31 -12.61 7.02
C VAL A 56 5.42 -12.19 7.98
N LEU A 57 5.59 -10.89 8.24
CA LEU A 57 6.57 -10.38 9.21
C LEU A 57 6.31 -10.94 10.61
N ASP A 58 5.07 -10.91 11.06
CA ASP A 58 4.66 -11.46 12.36
C ASP A 58 4.94 -12.97 12.47
N PHE A 59 4.95 -13.70 11.35
CA PHE A 59 5.29 -15.12 11.32
C PHE A 59 6.80 -15.39 11.32
N VAL A 60 7.62 -14.45 10.85
CA VAL A 60 9.08 -14.63 10.72
C VAL A 60 9.92 -13.92 11.79
N GLU A 61 9.34 -13.00 12.56
CA GLU A 61 9.91 -12.45 13.81
C GLU A 61 9.83 -13.43 14.98
#